data_AF-A0A956QLI5-F1
#
_entry.id   AF-A0A956QLI5-F1
#
_cell.length_a   1.000
_cell.length_b   1.000
_cell.length_c   1.000
_cell.angle_alpha   90.00
_cell.angle_beta   90.00
_cell.angle_gamma   90.00
#
_symmetry.space_group_name_H-M   'P 1'
#
loop_
_entity.id
_entity.type
_entity.pdbx_description
1 polymer ?
#
loop_
_entity_poly.entity_id
_entity_poly.type
_entity_poly.pdbx_seq_one_letter_code
_entity_poly.pdbx_strand_id
1 'polypeptide(L)' 'MSGRVMVFGLGNPDRGDDGIGPLVADALRGKLPPGVEVHTRTGNLLTLVEDWEDADAVVCIDAAAPMGAPGRI' A
#
# COMPACT_ATOMS: atom_id res chain seq x y z
N MET A 1 -14.61 19.37 3.29
CA MET A 1 -14.51 18.00 3.84
C MET A 1 -13.11 17.51 3.51
N SER A 2 -12.32 17.11 4.50
CA SER A 2 -11.06 16.39 4.26
C SER A 2 -11.45 14.93 4.04
N GLY A 3 -11.30 14.40 2.83
CA GLY A 3 -11.60 13.00 2.57
C GLY A 3 -10.62 12.08 3.29
N ARG A 4 -11.09 10.92 3.74
CA ARG A 4 -10.30 9.85 4.34
C ARG A 4 -9.61 9.06 3.21
N VAL A 5 -8.28 9.11 3.18
CA VAL A 5 -7.47 8.38 2.19
C VAL A 5 -6.68 7.30 2.88
N MET A 6 -6.69 6.08 2.34
CA MET A 6 -5.92 4.97 2.87
C MET A 6 -4.84 4.52 1.89
N VAL A 7 -3.63 4.27 2.38
CA VAL A 7 -2.49 3.76 1.62
C VAL A 7 -2.11 2.40 2.18
N PHE A 8 -2.10 1.36 1.35
CA PHE A 8 -1.71 0.01 1.72
C PHE A 8 -0.43 -0.41 1.00
N GLY A 9 0.64 -0.63 1.76
CA GLY A 9 1.81 -1.37 1.30
C GLY A 9 1.57 -2.88 1.38
N LEU A 10 1.52 -3.53 0.23
CA LEU A 10 1.24 -4.95 0.05
C LEU A 10 2.51 -5.71 -0.36
N GLY A 11 2.55 -6.98 0.01
CA GLY A 11 3.62 -7.91 -0.39
C GLY A 11 4.40 -8.47 0.80
N ASN A 12 5.45 -9.24 0.52
CA ASN A 12 6.21 -9.97 1.52
C ASN A 12 7.69 -9.51 1.56
N PRO A 13 8.16 -8.89 2.66
CA PRO A 13 9.54 -8.44 2.83
C PRO A 13 10.60 -9.55 2.64
N ASP A 14 10.24 -10.80 2.89
CA ASP A 14 11.15 -11.95 2.77
C ASP A 14 11.21 -12.54 1.35
N ARG A 15 10.49 -11.96 0.37
CA ARG A 15 10.39 -12.45 -1.02
C ARG A 15 11.00 -11.50 -2.07
N GLY A 16 12.06 -10.78 -1.69
CA GLY A 16 12.80 -9.90 -2.61
C GLY A 16 11.99 -8.68 -3.02
N ASP A 17 11.81 -8.45 -4.33
CA ASP A 17 11.08 -7.28 -4.86
C ASP A 17 9.60 -7.25 -4.43
N ASP A 18 9.04 -8.41 -4.05
CA ASP A 18 7.71 -8.52 -3.42
C ASP A 18 7.61 -7.70 -2.11
N GLY A 19 8.74 -7.34 -1.50
CA GLY A 19 8.80 -6.49 -0.30
C GLY A 19 8.64 -4.99 -0.56
N ILE A 20 8.48 -4.55 -1.83
CA ILE A 20 8.49 -3.13 -2.18
C ILE A 20 7.34 -2.34 -1.54
N GLY A 21 6.14 -2.93 -1.42
CA GLY A 21 4.98 -2.27 -0.83
C GLY A 21 5.20 -1.85 0.63
N PRO A 22 5.56 -2.78 1.54
CA PRO A 22 5.93 -2.44 2.91
C PRO A 22 7.06 -1.42 3.02
N LEU A 23 8.08 -1.52 2.15
CA LEU A 23 9.20 -0.59 2.12
C LEU A 23 8.76 0.84 1.78
N VAL A 24 7.93 1.01 0.75
CA VAL A 24 7.39 2.31 0.38
C VAL A 24 6.44 2.85 1.45
N ALA A 25 5.57 2.00 2.02
CA ALA A 25 4.65 2.41 3.08
C ALA A 25 5.40 2.93 4.31
N ASP A 26 6.47 2.26 4.74
CA ASP A 26 7.31 2.74 5.84
C ASP A 26 7.98 4.08 5.50
N ALA A 27 8.46 4.24 4.26
CA ALA A 27 9.07 5.49 3.79
C ALA A 27 8.09 6.68 3.73
N LEU A 28 6.78 6.44 3.62
CA LEU A 28 5.74 7.47 3.59
C LEU A 28 5.26 7.92 4.97
N ARG A 29 5.53 7.15 6.03
CA ARG A 29 5.10 7.48 7.40
C ARG A 29 5.60 8.86 7.80
N GLY A 30 4.68 9.71 8.28
CA GLY A 30 4.98 11.08 8.71
C GLY A 30 5.24 12.10 7.59
N LYS A 31 5.10 11.71 6.31
CA LYS A 31 5.32 12.61 5.15
C LYS A 31 4.04 12.99 4.42
N LEU A 32 2.91 12.37 4.78
CA LEU A 32 1.63 12.57 4.10
C LEU A 32 0.78 13.65 4.77
N PRO A 33 -0.14 14.29 4.03
CA PRO A 33 -1.09 15.24 4.60
C PRO A 33 -1.94 14.63 5.73
N PRO A 34 -2.51 15.46 6.62
CA PRO A 34 -3.51 15.02 7.59
C PRO A 34 -4.69 14.31 6.89
N GLY A 35 -5.18 13.22 7.48
CA GLY A 35 -6.28 12.42 6.93
C GLY A 35 -5.85 11.30 5.98
N VAL A 36 -4.54 11.11 5.76
CA VAL A 36 -4.01 9.93 5.06
C VAL A 36 -3.49 8.90 6.06
N GLU A 37 -4.09 7.70 6.04
CA GLU A 37 -3.71 6.57 6.88
C GLU A 37 -2.82 5.61 6.08
N VAL A 38 -1.67 5.19 6.63
CA VAL A 38 -0.73 4.27 5.96
C VAL A 38 -0.67 2.94 6.71
N HIS A 39 -0.97 1.86 6.01
CA HIS A 39 -0.97 0.50 6.54
C HIS A 39 -0.03 -0.39 5.72
N THR A 40 0.48 -1.43 6.38
CA THR A 40 1.18 -2.55 5.72
C THR A 40 0.38 -3.82 5.93
N ARG A 41 0.23 -4.64 4.89
CA ARG A 41 -0.46 -5.94 4.96
C ARG A 41 0.36 -7.00 4.23
N THR A 42 0.61 -8.10 4.94
CA THR A 42 1.29 -9.28 4.40
C THR A 42 0.27 -10.42 4.34
N GLY A 43 0.14 -11.11 3.21
CA GLY A 43 -0.69 -12.31 3.10
C GLY A 43 -2.11 -12.07 2.55
N ASN A 44 -3.14 -12.34 3.36
CA ASN A 44 -4.53 -12.46 2.90
C ASN A 44 -5.18 -11.10 2.60
N LEU A 45 -5.32 -10.77 1.32
CA LEU A 45 -5.95 -9.55 0.83
C LEU A 45 -7.45 -9.45 1.16
N LEU A 46 -8.13 -10.53 1.56
CA LEU A 46 -9.55 -10.48 1.91
C LEU A 46 -9.81 -9.64 3.16
N THR A 47 -8.84 -9.49 4.06
CA THR A 47 -9.01 -8.63 5.25
C THR A 47 -8.91 -7.13 4.92
N LEU A 48 -8.49 -6.76 3.71
CA LEU A 48 -8.49 -5.36 3.26
C LEU A 48 -9.90 -4.83 3.05
N VAL A 49 -10.86 -5.71 2.74
CA VAL A 49 -12.23 -5.31 2.39
C VAL A 49 -12.92 -4.58 3.55
N GLU A 50 -12.67 -5.04 4.77
CA GLU A 50 -13.19 -4.44 6.00
C GLU A 50 -12.45 -3.15 6.37
N ASP A 51 -11.15 -3.06 6.06
CA ASP A 51 -10.32 -1.91 6.43
C ASP A 51 -10.71 -0.61 5.69
N TRP A 52 -11.17 -0.74 4.44
CA TRP A 52 -11.36 0.40 3.53
C TRP A 52 -12.82 0.78 3.20
N GLU A 53 -13.80 0.20 3.89
CA GLU A 53 -15.24 0.37 3.61
C GLU A 53 -15.69 1.85 3.61
N ASP A 54 -15.14 2.66 4.52
CA ASP A 54 -15.46 4.08 4.68
C ASP A 54 -14.38 5.02 4.10
N ALA A 55 -13.49 4.52 3.23
CA ALA A 55 -12.46 5.36 2.61
C ALA A 55 -13.00 6.09 1.38
N ASP A 56 -12.72 7.39 1.26
CA ASP A 56 -13.01 8.16 0.04
C ASP A 56 -12.09 7.73 -1.12
N ALA A 57 -10.86 7.30 -0.78
CA ALA A 57 -9.91 6.75 -1.73
C ALA A 57 -8.95 5.75 -1.08
N VAL A 58 -8.54 4.77 -1.88
CA VAL A 58 -7.55 3.76 -1.51
C VAL A 58 -6.41 3.76 -2.53
N VAL A 59 -5.18 3.73 -2.05
CA VAL A 59 -3.97 3.52 -2.85
C VAL A 59 -3.28 2.24 -2.39
N CYS A 60 -3.17 1.26 -3.28
CA CYS A 60 -2.41 0.03 -3.05
C CYS A 60 -1.03 0.15 -3.70
N ILE A 61 0.01 -0.26 -2.98
CA ILE A 61 1.39 -0.30 -3.44
C ILE A 61 1.84 -1.74 -3.34
N ASP A 62 2.04 -2.39 -4.47
CA ASP A 62 2.38 -3.82 -4.55
C ASP A 62 3.41 -4.05 -5.65
N ALA A 63 4.19 -5.12 -5.52
CA ALA A 63 5.03 -5.60 -6.59
C ALA A 63 4.16 -6.28 -7.65
N ALA A 64 4.03 -5.65 -8.81
CA ALA A 64 3.51 -6.33 -9.98
C ALA A 64 4.68 -6.95 -10.77
N ALA A 65 4.43 -8.07 -11.46
CA ALA A 65 5.32 -8.60 -12.49
C ALA A 65 4.80 -8.21 -13.88
N PRO A 66 4.98 -6.95 -14.33
CA PRO A 66 4.51 -6.53 -15.64
C PRO A 66 5.38 -7.11 -16.76
N MET A 67 4.80 -7.22 -17.95
CA MET A 67 5.57 -7.39 -19.19
C MET A 67 6.31 -6.08 -19.47
N GLY A 68 7.56 -5.94 -19.01
CA GLY A 68 8.32 -4.69 -19.13
C GLY A 68 9.67 -4.72 -18.42
N ALA A 69 10.22 -3.54 -18.14
CA ALA A 69 11.47 -3.40 -17.40
C ALA A 69 11.23 -3.40 -15.87
N PRO A 70 12.08 -4.06 -15.07
CA PRO A 70 12.02 -4.00 -13.61
C PRO A 70 12.00 -2.55 -13.08
N GLY A 71 11.18 -2.30 -12.05
CA GLY A 71 11.06 -0.98 -11.40
C GLY A 71 10.19 0.05 -12.12
N ARG A 72 9.51 -0.32 -13.21
CA ARG A 72 8.51 0.54 -13.85
C ARG A 72 7.22 0.58 -13.03
N ILE A 73 6.71 1.79 -12.77
CA ILE A 73 5.42 2.07 -12.12
C ILE A 73 4.39 2.39 -13.20
#